data_AF-A0A2S8UZN4-F1
#
_entry.id   AF-A0A2S8UZN4-F1
#
_cell.length_a   1.000
_cell.length_b   1.000
_cell.length_c   1.000
_cell.angle_alpha   90.00
_cell.angle_beta   90.00
_cell.angle_gamma   90.00
#
_symmetry.space_group_name_H-M   'P 1'
#
loop_
_entity.id
_entity.type
_entity.pdbx_description
1 polymer ?
#
loop_
_entity_poly.entity_id
_entity_poly.type
_entity_poly.pdbx_seq_one_letter_code
_entity_poly.pdbx_strand_id
1 'polypeptide(L)' 'MDKKIEVLSTTRIKYSSDLYKIVDSLNRTLKEQDLMFGLALDEKDKEIAVFTIYRT' A
#
# COMPACT_ATOMS: atom_id res chain seq x y z
N MET A 1 -12.01 -17.76 12.39
CA MET A 1 -11.95 -17.79 10.92
C MET A 1 -10.72 -17.00 10.54
N ASP A 2 -9.74 -17.62 9.87
CA ASP A 2 -8.48 -16.96 9.49
C ASP A 2 -8.80 -15.73 8.63
N LYS A 3 -8.45 -14.56 9.15
CA LYS A 3 -8.48 -13.30 8.41
C LYS A 3 -7.42 -13.38 7.32
N LYS A 4 -7.83 -13.81 6.12
CA LYS A 4 -6.93 -13.96 4.98
C LYS A 4 -6.77 -12.60 4.33
N ILE A 5 -5.54 -12.10 4.32
CA ILE A 5 -5.19 -10.86 3.63
C ILE A 5 -5.43 -11.06 2.12
N GLU A 6 -6.27 -10.22 1.52
CA GLU A 6 -6.61 -10.23 0.09
C GLU A 6 -6.04 -8.98 -0.58
N VAL A 7 -5.43 -9.12 -1.76
CA VAL A 7 -4.98 -7.98 -2.58
C VAL A 7 -6.16 -7.46 -3.39
N LEU A 8 -6.57 -6.22 -3.14
CA LEU A 8 -7.64 -5.55 -3.88
C LEU A 8 -7.13 -4.85 -5.15
N SER A 9 -5.94 -4.23 -5.06
CA SER A 9 -5.35 -3.50 -6.19
C SER A 9 -3.85 -3.29 -6.00
N THR A 10 -3.13 -3.22 -7.13
CA THR A 10 -1.72 -2.89 -7.20
C THR A 10 -1.49 -1.84 -8.28
N THR A 11 -0.84 -0.74 -7.92
CA THR A 11 -0.53 0.36 -8.84
C THR A 11 0.96 0.65 -8.81
N ARG A 12 1.58 0.74 -9.99
CA ARG A 12 2.96 1.19 -10.17
C ARG A 12 2.95 2.71 -10.35
N ILE A 13 3.71 3.42 -9.53
CA ILE A 13 3.76 4.88 -9.51
C ILE A 13 5.21 5.34 -9.37
N LYS A 14 5.57 6.51 -9.91
CA LYS A 14 6.90 7.08 -9.68
C LYS A 14 7.11 7.30 -8.18
N TYR A 15 8.22 6.81 -7.66
CA TYR A 15 8.58 6.97 -6.27
C TYR A 15 8.74 8.44 -5.92
N SER A 16 8.13 8.81 -4.81
CA SER A 16 8.35 10.07 -4.12
C SER A 16 8.40 9.77 -2.62
N SER A 17 9.27 10.48 -1.90
CA SER A 17 9.35 10.38 -0.44
C SER A 17 8.01 10.68 0.25
N ASP A 18 7.14 11.47 -0.38
CA ASP A 18 5.83 11.81 0.16
C ASP A 18 4.82 10.67 0.08
N LEU A 19 5.06 9.63 -0.73
CA LEU A 19 4.18 8.46 -0.82
C LEU A 19 4.04 7.74 0.53
N TYR A 20 5.11 7.70 1.32
CA TYR A 20 5.06 7.12 2.68
C TYR A 20 4.12 7.90 3.61
N LYS A 21 4.05 9.23 3.47
CA LYS A 21 3.12 10.06 4.26
C LYS A 21 1.66 9.77 3.89
N ILE A 22 1.39 9.56 2.60
CA ILE A 22 0.05 9.18 2.11
C ILE A 22 -0.33 7.81 2.67
N VAL A 23 0.56 6.83 2.58
CA VAL A 23 0.33 5.46 3.09
C VAL A 23 0.11 5.46 4.61
N ASP A 24 0.89 6.23 5.38
CA ASP A 24 0.67 6.40 6.82
C ASP A 24 -0.71 7.00 7.11
N SER A 25 -1.07 8.09 6.42
CA SER A 25 -2.38 8.74 6.58
C SER A 25 -3.53 7.78 6.30
N LEU A 26 -3.45 6.97 5.22
CA LEU A 26 -4.47 5.98 4.87
C LEU A 26 -4.56 4.87 5.91
N ASN A 27 -3.44 4.30 6.35
CA ASN A 27 -3.44 3.25 7.37
C ASN A 27 -3.94 3.77 8.73
N ARG A 28 -3.71 5.03 9.08
CA ARG A 28 -4.21 5.61 10.35
C ARG A 28 -5.70 5.93 10.32
N THR A 29 -6.29 6.11 9.14
CA THR A 29 -7.69 6.53 8.99
C THR A 29 -8.63 5.40 8.55
N LEU A 30 -8.12 4.40 7.83
CA LEU A 30 -8.95 3.36 7.20
C LEU A 30 -8.65 1.93 7.67
N LYS A 31 -7.64 1.70 8.52
CA LYS A 31 -7.30 0.36 9.01
C LYS A 31 -8.42 -0.33 9.79
N GLU A 32 -9.25 0.46 10.49
CA GLU A 32 -10.43 -0.06 11.20
C GLU A 32 -11.55 -0.51 10.25
N GLN A 33 -11.46 -0.17 8.95
CA GLN A 33 -12.39 -0.61 7.90
C GLN A 33 -11.88 -1.84 7.15
N ASP A 34 -11.02 -2.63 7.79
CA ASP A 34 -10.37 -3.81 7.21
C ASP A 34 -9.59 -3.49 5.92
N LEU A 35 -9.04 -2.27 5.81
CA LEU A 35 -8.22 -1.83 4.68
C LEU A 35 -6.79 -1.55 5.13
N MET A 36 -5.82 -2.11 4.43
CA MET A 36 -4.40 -1.85 4.66
C MET A 36 -3.72 -1.40 3.37
N PHE A 37 -2.76 -0.50 3.50
CA PHE A 37 -2.07 0.12 2.38
C PHE A 37 -0.57 -0.15 2.50
N GLY A 38 0.01 -0.75 1.47
CA GLY A 38 1.43 -1.05 1.38
C GLY A 38 2.12 -0.24 0.29
N LEU A 39 3.41 0.01 0.50
CA LEU A 39 4.28 0.64 -0.48
C LEU A 39 5.64 -0.05 -0.43
N ALA A 40 6.10 -0.52 -1.57
CA ALA A 40 7.44 -1.07 -1.75
C ALA A 40 8.09 -0.41 -2.96
N LEU A 41 9.42 -0.31 -2.99
CA LEU A 41 10.13 0.03 -4.23
C LEU A 41 10.05 -1.16 -5.18
N ASP A 42 9.98 -0.89 -6.47
CA ASP A 42 10.03 -1.95 -7.46
C ASP A 42 11.42 -2.59 -7.49
N GLU A 43 11.46 -3.91 -7.63
CA GLU A 43 12.70 -4.69 -7.60
C GLU A 43 13.62 -4.41 -8.79
N LYS A 44 13.04 -4.02 -9.94
CA LYS A 44 13.78 -3.78 -11.18
C LYS A 44 14.07 -2.30 -11.38
N ASP A 45 13.24 -1.41 -10.85
CA ASP A 45 13.36 0.03 -11.02
C ASP A 45 13.08 0.80 -9.71
N LYS A 46 14.13 1.29 -9.06
CA LYS A 46 14.02 2.06 -7.81
C LYS A 46 13.36 3.43 -7.98
N GLU A 47 13.16 3.92 -9.20
CA GLU A 47 12.35 5.11 -9.46
C GLU A 47 10.85 4.82 -9.42
N ILE A 48 10.45 3.55 -9.36
CA ILE A 48 9.05 3.13 -9.28
C ILE A 48 8.78 2.55 -7.90
N ALA A 49 7.62 2.89 -7.35
CA ALA A 49 7.04 2.26 -6.19
C ALA A 49 5.79 1.46 -6.59
N VAL A 50 5.60 0.35 -5.90
CA VAL A 50 4.44 -0.53 -6.00
C VAL A 50 3.56 -0.24 -4.79
N PHE A 51 2.47 0.49 -5.03
CA PHE A 51 1.42 0.75 -4.04
C PHE A 51 0.39 -0.37 -4.10
N THR A 52 0.04 -0.95 -2.96
CA THR A 52 -0.91 -2.08 -2.87
C THR A 52 -1.98 -1.82 -1.83
N ILE A 53 -3.23 -2.12 -2.19
CA ILE A 53 -4.37 -2.06 -1.29
C ILE A 53 -4.73 -3.50 -0.91
N TYR A 54 -4.85 -3.75 0.38
CA TYR A 54 -5.21 -5.03 0.96
C TYR A 54 -6.53 -4.94 1.73
N ARG A 55 -7.28 -6.04 1.76
CA ARG A 55 -8.38 -6.28 2.70
C ARG A 55 -7.91 -7.24 3.80
N THR A 56 -8.16 -6.94 5.08
CA THR A 56 -7.60 -7.67 6.24
C THR A 56 -8.64 -8.26 7.18
#